data_AF-A0A4U3EYV9-F1
#
_entry.id   AF-A0A4U3EYV9-F1
#
_cell.length_a   1.000
_cell.length_b   1.000
_cell.length_c   1.000
_cell.angle_alpha   90.00
_cell.angle_beta   90.00
_cell.angle_gamma   90.00
#
_symmetry.space_group_name_H-M   'P 1'
#
loop_
_entity.id
_entity.type
_entity.pdbx_description
1 polymer ?
#
loop_
_entity_poly.entity_id
_entity_poly.type
_entity_poly.pdbx_seq_one_letter_code
_entity_poly.pdbx_strand_id
1 'polypeptide(L)'
;MHIKWAHLSDIHHMYETYKTTLLRDKLIEYLSNKKNDVDYLFITGDIADKGGQYGIEVINFLDDVVKAIEIEKKDLFMIPGNHDINRNPMAARLAKGIIDSKDAMEEINTLDEDTYEALISVQKSFFEFYKTYVGEEYPVDQLHFVKKCKGFNVVHINTCLVAGADGAEGNILIGLNRLYKTLKQIPNDGAINIALGHHTINCIHKAEKESLLHRFSDGQIDLYLNGHVHKASYHHDSNNYNDTYFFTSGSIFEDRYSDPLFITGVIDTEFASGEVIYHRWNSKGEFWHADNTIGRRTNSGSYSFEINRLKKKTDEEFQSLTIDVDDFKEFLIDFHTTLSSADLPDDALVSKDITEKFVNMSCSPTFKLQFDKWSIYFPIINKILSTTSFVGIDKKFIIPNVIITEYQNVLYSYENGDLILVHMIDNLFDKYAGKVSYSKDRLKSYLRILIFWSIYECDIFNEDKRQKDVV
;
A
#
# COMPACT_ATOMS: atom_id res chain seq x y z
N MET A 1 18.17 2.30 -0.74
CA MET A 1 18.49 2.04 -2.17
C MET A 1 17.51 2.86 -2.97
N HIS A 2 17.95 3.47 -4.07
CA HIS A 2 17.04 4.17 -4.97
C HIS A 2 16.64 3.25 -6.11
N ILE A 3 15.35 3.12 -6.36
CA ILE A 3 14.80 2.50 -7.56
C ILE A 3 14.28 3.65 -8.41
N LYS A 4 15.01 4.01 -9.46
CA LYS A 4 14.62 5.09 -10.37
C LYS A 4 14.06 4.51 -11.64
N TRP A 5 12.93 5.02 -12.10
CA TRP A 5 12.22 4.41 -13.21
C TRP A 5 11.55 5.43 -14.12
N ALA A 6 11.34 5.02 -15.36
CA ALA A 6 10.46 5.67 -16.32
C ALA A 6 9.32 4.72 -16.69
N HIS A 7 8.16 5.28 -17.01
CA HIS A 7 6.97 4.56 -17.41
C HIS A 7 6.36 5.20 -18.65
N LEU A 8 6.32 4.42 -19.72
CA LEU A 8 5.68 4.74 -20.99
C LEU A 8 4.44 3.84 -21.17
N SER A 9 3.42 4.36 -21.83
CA SER A 9 2.23 3.59 -22.21
C SER A 9 1.64 4.16 -23.49
N ASP A 10 0.80 3.38 -24.16
CA ASP A 10 -0.04 3.86 -25.26
C ASP A 10 0.81 4.58 -26.32
N ILE A 11 1.82 3.87 -26.82
CA ILE A 11 2.78 4.37 -27.79
C ILE A 11 2.11 4.52 -29.14
N HIS A 12 1.31 3.53 -29.55
CA HIS A 12 0.65 3.45 -30.86
C HIS A 12 1.59 3.89 -31.98
N HIS A 13 2.69 3.16 -32.18
CA HIS A 13 3.76 3.63 -33.07
C HIS A 13 3.26 4.06 -34.46
N MET A 14 2.23 3.40 -34.99
CA MET A 14 1.61 3.68 -36.29
C MET A 14 0.94 5.07 -36.42
N TYR A 15 0.81 5.82 -35.33
CA TYR A 15 0.29 7.18 -35.35
C TYR A 15 1.36 8.20 -35.78
N GLU A 16 1.76 8.18 -37.05
CA GLU A 16 2.88 8.97 -37.57
C GLU A 16 2.47 10.31 -38.20
N THR A 17 1.77 11.15 -37.44
CA THR A 17 1.55 12.53 -37.87
C THR A 17 2.83 13.36 -37.69
N TYR A 18 2.97 14.48 -38.42
CA TYR A 18 4.07 15.43 -38.20
C TYR A 18 4.25 15.79 -36.72
N LYS A 19 3.13 16.08 -36.04
CA LYS A 19 3.10 16.43 -34.62
C LYS A 19 3.60 15.31 -33.72
N THR A 20 3.17 14.09 -33.97
CA THR A 20 3.59 12.93 -33.17
C THR A 20 5.05 12.57 -33.42
N THR A 21 5.53 12.69 -34.66
CA THR A 21 6.94 12.49 -35.00
C THR A 21 7.82 13.48 -34.23
N LEU A 22 7.49 14.78 -34.30
CA LEU A 22 8.20 15.82 -33.56
C LEU A 22 8.18 15.57 -32.04
N LEU A 23 7.01 15.20 -31.50
CA LEU A 23 6.84 14.85 -30.08
C LEU A 23 7.80 13.73 -29.67
N ARG A 24 7.91 12.66 -30.47
CA ARG A 24 8.77 11.50 -30.19
C ARG A 24 10.24 11.85 -30.33
N ASP A 25 10.63 12.60 -31.36
CA ASP A 25 12.01 13.09 -31.50
C ASP A 25 12.43 13.92 -30.28
N LYS A 26 11.57 14.85 -29.83
CA LYS A 26 11.79 15.64 -28.63
C LYS A 26 11.74 14.83 -27.34
N LEU A 27 11.02 13.72 -27.32
CA LEU A 27 11.02 12.79 -26.18
C LEU A 27 12.40 12.17 -26.02
N ILE A 28 13.01 11.69 -27.11
CA ILE A 28 14.37 11.12 -27.09
C ILE A 28 15.39 12.15 -26.59
N GLU A 29 15.32 13.40 -27.09
CA GLU A 29 16.17 14.50 -26.59
C GLU A 29 15.95 14.77 -25.10
N TYR A 30 14.70 14.78 -24.65
CA TYR A 30 14.34 15.04 -23.25
C TYR A 30 14.80 13.91 -22.31
N LEU A 31 14.61 12.66 -22.70
CA LEU A 31 15.06 11.48 -21.97
C LEU A 31 16.59 11.40 -21.87
N SER A 32 17.31 11.85 -22.91
CA SER A 32 18.78 11.90 -22.90
C SER A 32 19.33 12.80 -21.78
N ASN A 33 18.59 13.84 -21.40
CA ASN A 33 18.93 14.71 -20.27
C ASN A 33 18.60 14.09 -18.90
N LYS A 34 17.95 12.93 -18.88
CA LYS A 34 17.49 12.19 -17.69
C LYS A 34 18.16 10.84 -17.51
N LYS A 35 19.21 10.54 -18.29
CA LYS A 35 19.88 9.23 -18.29
C LYS A 35 20.42 8.75 -16.93
N ASN A 36 20.74 9.67 -16.01
CA ASN A 36 21.20 9.32 -14.65
C ASN A 36 20.03 9.22 -13.64
N ASP A 37 18.81 9.50 -14.09
CA ASP A 37 17.59 9.56 -13.27
C ASP A 37 16.67 8.36 -13.53
N VAL A 38 17.07 7.40 -14.36
CA VAL A 38 16.26 6.24 -14.75
C VAL A 38 17.15 5.01 -14.81
N ASP A 39 16.87 4.02 -13.96
CA ASP A 39 17.56 2.73 -13.95
C ASP A 39 16.70 1.63 -14.61
N TYR A 40 15.38 1.80 -14.62
CA TYR A 40 14.41 0.83 -15.13
C TYR A 40 13.35 1.47 -16.03
N LEU A 41 12.90 0.74 -17.05
CA LEU A 41 11.83 1.18 -17.94
C LEU A 41 10.63 0.23 -17.86
N PHE A 42 9.46 0.80 -17.60
CA PHE A 42 8.18 0.11 -17.64
C PHE A 42 7.38 0.52 -18.88
N ILE A 43 6.88 -0.44 -19.65
CA ILE A 43 5.99 -0.22 -20.80
C ILE A 43 4.67 -0.97 -20.59
N THR A 44 3.58 -0.24 -20.37
CA THR A 44 2.28 -0.83 -19.99
C THR A 44 1.34 -1.04 -21.19
N GLY A 45 1.88 -1.49 -22.32
CA GLY A 45 1.08 -1.92 -23.47
C GLY A 45 0.76 -0.82 -24.48
N ASP A 46 0.01 -1.22 -25.50
CA ASP A 46 -0.34 -0.45 -26.68
C ASP A 46 0.90 0.13 -27.37
N ILE A 47 1.87 -0.76 -27.58
CA ILE A 47 3.15 -0.45 -28.24
C ILE A 47 2.90 -0.26 -29.74
N ALA A 48 2.23 -1.24 -30.34
CA ALA A 48 1.81 -1.22 -31.73
C ALA A 48 0.37 -0.71 -31.85
N ASP A 49 -0.22 -0.87 -33.04
CA ASP A 49 -1.66 -0.70 -33.24
C ASP A 49 -2.22 -1.91 -34.01
N LYS A 50 -3.53 -2.15 -33.90
CA LYS A 50 -4.30 -3.16 -34.65
C LYS A 50 -3.67 -4.57 -34.70
N GLY A 51 -3.10 -5.04 -33.60
CA GLY A 51 -2.65 -6.44 -33.47
C GLY A 51 -1.21 -6.72 -33.86
N GLY A 52 -0.35 -5.71 -33.82
CA GLY A 52 1.08 -5.99 -33.71
C GLY A 52 1.82 -6.02 -35.04
N GLN A 53 1.73 -4.91 -35.77
CA GLN A 53 2.81 -4.58 -36.70
C GLN A 53 4.04 -4.11 -35.91
N TYR A 54 4.79 -5.06 -35.33
CA TYR A 54 6.08 -4.80 -34.68
C TYR A 54 7.19 -4.71 -35.72
N GLY A 55 7.08 -3.72 -36.60
CA GLY A 55 8.07 -3.45 -37.65
C GLY A 55 9.39 -2.93 -37.08
N ILE A 56 10.38 -2.79 -37.96
CA ILE A 56 11.70 -2.24 -37.63
C ILE A 56 11.62 -0.85 -37.00
N GLU A 57 10.60 -0.06 -37.34
CA GLU A 57 10.38 1.29 -36.81
C GLU A 57 10.04 1.26 -35.31
N VAL A 58 9.20 0.30 -34.87
CA VAL A 58 8.90 0.10 -33.44
C VAL A 58 10.16 -0.28 -32.68
N ILE A 59 10.97 -1.18 -33.24
CA ILE A 59 12.24 -1.61 -32.65
C ILE A 59 13.20 -0.41 -32.54
N ASN A 60 13.35 0.37 -33.61
CA ASN A 60 14.23 1.54 -33.64
C ASN A 60 13.81 2.57 -32.59
N PHE A 61 12.51 2.88 -32.51
CA PHE A 61 11.99 3.82 -31.52
C PHE A 61 12.29 3.36 -30.08
N LEU A 62 12.03 2.09 -29.77
CA LEU A 62 12.32 1.55 -28.44
C LEU A 62 13.82 1.46 -28.14
N ASP A 63 14.64 1.13 -29.14
CA ASP A 63 16.10 1.15 -29.02
C ASP A 63 16.60 2.58 -28.76
N ASP A 64 16.03 3.59 -29.40
CA ASP A 64 16.39 5.00 -29.20
C ASP A 64 15.96 5.49 -27.81
N VAL A 65 14.79 5.07 -27.31
CA VAL A 65 14.38 5.31 -25.91
C VAL A 65 15.39 4.68 -24.94
N VAL A 66 15.70 3.38 -25.10
CA VAL A 66 16.63 2.64 -24.23
C VAL A 66 18.04 3.25 -24.25
N LYS A 67 18.53 3.66 -25.43
CA LYS A 67 19.82 4.36 -25.56
C LYS A 67 19.80 5.73 -24.90
N ALA A 68 18.71 6.49 -25.03
CA ALA A 68 18.60 7.83 -24.44
C ALA A 68 18.72 7.79 -22.92
N ILE A 69 18.12 6.79 -22.26
CA ILE A 69 18.21 6.59 -20.81
C ILE A 69 19.38 5.69 -20.37
N GLU A 70 20.20 5.20 -21.30
CA GLU A 70 21.39 4.35 -21.06
C GLU A 70 21.13 3.07 -20.23
N ILE A 71 19.97 2.42 -20.40
CA ILE A 71 19.67 1.14 -19.72
C ILE A 71 19.92 -0.09 -20.62
N GLU A 72 19.97 -1.27 -20.02
CA GLU A 72 20.00 -2.54 -20.76
C GLU A 72 18.58 -3.12 -20.91
N LYS A 73 18.38 -3.99 -21.90
CA LYS A 73 17.09 -4.66 -22.15
C LYS A 73 16.60 -5.53 -20.98
N LYS A 74 17.49 -5.98 -20.10
CA LYS A 74 17.14 -6.73 -18.88
C LYS A 74 16.43 -5.86 -17.83
N ASP A 75 16.62 -4.55 -17.90
CA ASP A 75 16.04 -3.54 -17.01
C ASP A 75 14.75 -2.92 -17.59
N LEU A 76 14.29 -3.46 -18.73
CA LEU A 76 13.02 -3.16 -19.39
C LEU A 76 11.97 -4.23 -19.04
N PHE A 77 10.80 -3.76 -18.64
CA PHE A 77 9.65 -4.59 -18.29
C PHE A 77 8.45 -4.15 -19.12
N MET A 78 7.78 -5.09 -19.79
CA MET A 78 6.65 -4.77 -20.66
C MET A 78 5.55 -5.83 -20.61
N ILE A 79 4.33 -5.37 -20.88
CA ILE A 79 3.11 -6.17 -21.00
C ILE A 79 2.34 -5.72 -22.25
N PRO A 80 1.44 -6.56 -22.79
CA PRO A 80 0.59 -6.15 -23.91
C PRO A 80 -0.53 -5.21 -23.46
N GLY A 81 -0.99 -4.37 -24.39
CA GLY A 81 -2.26 -3.64 -24.30
C GLY A 81 -3.32 -4.19 -25.26
N ASN A 82 -4.52 -3.59 -25.29
CA ASN A 82 -5.61 -4.12 -26.09
C ASN A 82 -5.49 -3.85 -27.59
N HIS A 83 -4.64 -2.90 -28.00
CA HIS A 83 -4.28 -2.67 -29.41
C HIS A 83 -3.12 -3.55 -29.88
N ASP A 84 -2.43 -4.24 -28.97
CA ASP A 84 -1.44 -5.27 -29.30
C ASP A 84 -2.08 -6.63 -29.70
N ILE A 85 -3.42 -6.73 -29.65
CA ILE A 85 -4.21 -7.94 -29.94
C ILE A 85 -4.65 -7.99 -31.42
N ASN A 86 -4.41 -9.11 -32.09
CA ASN A 86 -5.01 -9.45 -33.38
C ASN A 86 -6.48 -9.86 -33.22
N ARG A 87 -7.36 -8.85 -33.12
CA ARG A 87 -8.80 -9.07 -32.98
C ARG A 87 -9.32 -9.93 -34.12
N ASN A 88 -9.99 -11.04 -33.77
CA ASN A 88 -10.73 -11.85 -34.72
C ASN A 88 -12.14 -12.16 -34.18
N PRO A 89 -13.14 -12.39 -35.05
CA PRO A 89 -14.53 -12.56 -34.62
C PRO A 89 -14.77 -13.77 -33.72
N MET A 90 -13.98 -14.83 -33.84
CA MET A 90 -14.14 -16.04 -33.02
C MET A 90 -13.73 -15.76 -31.56
N ALA A 91 -12.50 -15.29 -31.35
CA ALA A 91 -11.98 -14.96 -30.03
C ALA A 91 -12.80 -13.83 -29.37
N ALA A 92 -13.23 -12.83 -30.14
CA ALA A 92 -14.10 -11.76 -29.62
C ALA A 92 -15.46 -12.30 -29.12
N ARG A 93 -16.06 -13.26 -29.83
CA ARG A 93 -17.32 -13.91 -29.40
C ARG A 93 -17.12 -14.79 -28.16
N LEU A 94 -16.01 -15.52 -28.08
CA LEU A 94 -15.66 -16.32 -26.89
C LEU A 94 -15.47 -15.41 -25.68
N ALA A 95 -14.64 -14.37 -25.80
CA ALA A 95 -14.41 -13.38 -24.74
C ALA A 95 -15.72 -12.72 -24.29
N LYS A 96 -16.58 -12.33 -25.24
CA LYS A 96 -17.89 -11.77 -24.94
C LYS A 96 -18.82 -12.77 -24.22
N GLY A 97 -18.82 -14.04 -24.63
CA GLY A 97 -19.58 -15.09 -23.97
C GLY A 97 -19.16 -15.28 -22.51
N ILE A 98 -17.88 -15.18 -22.21
CA ILE A 98 -17.34 -15.27 -20.84
C ILE A 98 -17.77 -14.05 -20.01
N ILE A 99 -17.60 -12.84 -20.57
CA ILE A 99 -17.99 -11.58 -19.93
C ILE A 99 -19.49 -11.55 -19.61
N ASP A 100 -20.33 -11.96 -20.56
CA ASP A 100 -21.79 -11.91 -20.45
C ASP A 100 -22.38 -13.14 -19.71
N SER A 101 -21.53 -14.07 -19.24
CA SER A 101 -21.98 -15.26 -18.52
C SER A 101 -22.60 -14.89 -17.16
N LYS A 102 -23.41 -15.81 -16.60
CA LYS A 102 -24.07 -15.59 -15.32
C LYS A 102 -23.08 -15.35 -14.17
N ASP A 103 -21.91 -15.99 -14.26
CA ASP A 103 -20.81 -15.87 -13.31
C ASP A 103 -19.49 -15.70 -14.06
N ALA A 104 -19.26 -14.49 -14.57
CA ALA A 104 -18.07 -14.15 -15.36
C ALA A 104 -16.76 -14.41 -14.60
N MET A 105 -16.78 -14.30 -13.27
CA MET A 105 -15.61 -14.60 -12.44
C MET A 105 -15.34 -16.10 -12.43
N GLU A 106 -16.35 -16.96 -12.23
CA GLU A 106 -16.11 -18.41 -12.28
C GLU A 106 -15.68 -18.87 -13.68
N GLU A 107 -16.33 -18.37 -14.73
CA GLU A 107 -16.06 -18.76 -16.11
C GLU A 107 -14.61 -18.47 -16.53
N ILE A 108 -14.09 -17.25 -16.29
CA ILE A 108 -12.69 -16.92 -16.64
C ILE A 108 -11.67 -17.75 -15.83
N ASN A 109 -12.05 -18.18 -14.63
CA ASN A 109 -11.17 -18.89 -13.72
C ASN A 109 -11.17 -20.42 -13.92
N THR A 110 -12.07 -20.93 -14.76
CA THR A 110 -12.26 -22.37 -15.04
C THR A 110 -12.18 -22.75 -16.52
N LEU A 111 -11.67 -21.83 -17.37
CA LEU A 111 -11.46 -22.09 -18.79
C LEU A 111 -10.71 -23.39 -19.04
N ASP A 112 -11.24 -24.18 -19.97
CA ASP A 112 -10.50 -25.31 -20.56
C ASP A 112 -9.32 -24.82 -21.40
N GLU A 113 -8.42 -25.75 -21.73
CA GLU A 113 -7.18 -25.44 -22.46
C GLU A 113 -7.46 -24.88 -23.86
N ASP A 114 -8.42 -25.44 -24.61
CA ASP A 114 -8.75 -24.99 -25.96
C ASP A 114 -9.31 -23.56 -25.96
N THR A 115 -10.21 -23.26 -25.00
CA THR A 115 -10.79 -21.91 -24.84
C THR A 115 -9.73 -20.90 -24.41
N TYR A 116 -8.84 -21.28 -23.48
CA TYR A 116 -7.72 -20.43 -23.08
C TYR A 116 -6.78 -20.14 -24.25
N GLU A 117 -6.38 -21.17 -25.01
CA GLU A 117 -5.53 -21.04 -26.19
C GLU A 117 -6.16 -20.14 -27.27
N ALA A 118 -7.47 -20.27 -27.50
CA ALA A 118 -8.19 -19.41 -28.45
C ALA A 118 -8.16 -17.92 -28.05
N LEU A 119 -8.17 -17.61 -26.74
CA LEU A 119 -8.13 -16.24 -26.22
C LEU A 119 -6.72 -15.67 -26.12
N ILE A 120 -5.74 -16.48 -25.74
CA ILE A 120 -4.35 -16.00 -25.58
C ILE A 120 -3.64 -15.87 -26.94
N SER A 121 -3.96 -16.73 -27.91
CA SER A 121 -3.32 -16.75 -29.23
C SER A 121 -3.51 -15.48 -30.06
N VAL A 122 -4.54 -14.66 -29.78
CA VAL A 122 -4.70 -13.36 -30.45
C VAL A 122 -3.60 -12.36 -30.06
N GLN A 123 -2.83 -12.62 -29.01
CA GLN A 123 -1.68 -11.81 -28.58
C GLN A 123 -0.34 -12.32 -29.13
N LYS A 124 -0.35 -13.32 -30.04
CA LYS A 124 0.87 -13.97 -30.56
C LYS A 124 1.91 -13.00 -31.11
N SER A 125 1.50 -11.97 -31.86
CA SER A 125 2.44 -10.97 -32.39
C SER A 125 3.23 -10.27 -31.29
N PHE A 126 2.58 -9.95 -30.17
CA PHE A 126 3.27 -9.35 -29.02
C PHE A 126 4.24 -10.35 -28.39
N PHE A 127 3.88 -11.62 -28.24
CA PHE A 127 4.78 -12.63 -27.66
C PHE A 127 6.02 -12.88 -28.54
N GLU A 128 5.85 -12.96 -29.86
CA GLU A 128 6.95 -13.08 -30.82
C GLU A 128 7.86 -11.84 -30.78
N PHE A 129 7.27 -10.65 -30.67
CA PHE A 129 8.00 -9.41 -30.48
C PHE A 129 8.75 -9.37 -29.14
N TYR A 130 8.10 -9.72 -28.03
CA TYR A 130 8.71 -9.78 -26.70
C TYR A 130 9.95 -10.67 -26.71
N LYS A 131 9.82 -11.88 -27.27
CA LYS A 131 10.94 -12.82 -27.43
C LYS A 131 12.08 -12.23 -28.24
N THR A 132 11.78 -11.60 -29.36
CA THR A 132 12.80 -11.05 -30.26
C THR A 132 13.48 -9.82 -29.67
N TYR A 133 12.71 -8.94 -29.03
CA TYR A 133 13.18 -7.65 -28.56
C TYR A 133 13.83 -7.74 -27.18
N VAL A 134 13.20 -8.42 -26.22
CA VAL A 134 13.71 -8.59 -24.84
C VAL A 134 14.73 -9.74 -24.75
N GLY A 135 14.57 -10.78 -25.58
CA GLY A 135 15.50 -11.92 -25.62
C GLY A 135 15.09 -13.12 -24.74
N GLU A 136 13.85 -13.18 -24.27
CA GLU A 136 13.31 -14.26 -23.45
C GLU A 136 11.85 -14.59 -23.81
N GLU A 137 11.41 -15.82 -23.54
CA GLU A 137 10.04 -16.24 -23.82
C GLU A 137 9.04 -15.55 -22.91
N TYR A 138 7.93 -15.07 -23.48
CA TYR A 138 6.81 -14.60 -22.67
C TYR A 138 6.14 -15.80 -21.99
N PRO A 139 5.87 -15.79 -20.66
CA PRO A 139 5.20 -16.89 -19.95
C PRO A 139 3.71 -17.05 -20.29
N VAL A 140 3.39 -17.40 -21.55
CA VAL A 140 2.03 -17.48 -22.09
C VAL A 140 1.11 -18.30 -21.18
N ASP A 141 1.50 -19.54 -20.85
CA ASP A 141 0.69 -20.47 -20.04
C ASP A 141 0.36 -19.96 -18.63
N GLN A 142 1.13 -19.01 -18.09
CA GLN A 142 0.89 -18.47 -16.75
C GLN A 142 -0.09 -17.29 -16.75
N LEU A 143 -0.29 -16.64 -17.91
CA LEU A 143 -0.98 -15.36 -18.12
C LEU A 143 -0.33 -14.16 -17.39
N HIS A 144 0.02 -14.33 -16.12
CA HIS A 144 0.73 -13.35 -15.32
C HIS A 144 2.03 -13.98 -14.81
N PHE A 145 3.02 -13.15 -14.48
CA PHE A 145 4.30 -13.64 -13.96
C PHE A 145 5.02 -12.59 -13.13
N VAL A 146 6.00 -13.02 -12.33
CA VAL A 146 6.82 -12.15 -11.49
C VAL A 146 8.26 -12.16 -11.98
N LYS A 147 8.85 -10.98 -12.23
CA LYS A 147 10.31 -10.84 -12.37
C LYS A 147 10.90 -10.29 -11.09
N LYS A 148 11.89 -11.00 -10.56
CA LYS A 148 12.60 -10.63 -9.33
C LYS A 148 13.82 -9.80 -9.68
N CYS A 149 13.90 -8.61 -9.10
CA CYS A 149 15.03 -7.70 -9.26
C CYS A 149 15.73 -7.51 -7.92
N LYS A 150 16.90 -6.87 -7.94
CA LYS A 150 17.58 -6.54 -6.68
C LYS A 150 16.78 -5.46 -5.95
N GLY A 151 16.12 -5.81 -4.85
CA GLY A 151 15.41 -4.88 -3.97
C GLY A 151 13.95 -4.57 -4.35
N PHE A 152 13.45 -5.12 -5.46
CA PHE A 152 12.04 -5.02 -5.85
C PHE A 152 11.61 -6.19 -6.76
N ASN A 153 10.31 -6.40 -6.89
CA ASN A 153 9.71 -7.36 -7.80
C ASN A 153 8.74 -6.65 -8.75
N VAL A 154 8.62 -7.18 -9.96
CA VAL A 154 7.70 -6.68 -11.00
C VAL A 154 6.67 -7.76 -11.32
N VAL A 155 5.40 -7.49 -11.02
CA VAL A 155 4.27 -8.36 -11.31
C VAL A 155 3.65 -7.96 -12.64
N HIS A 156 3.81 -8.79 -13.65
CA HIS A 156 3.30 -8.54 -15.00
C HIS A 156 1.88 -9.10 -15.10
N ILE A 157 0.88 -8.22 -15.08
CA ILE A 157 -0.53 -8.60 -15.16
C ILE A 157 -1.01 -8.37 -16.59
N ASN A 158 -1.05 -9.44 -17.38
CA ASN A 158 -1.74 -9.40 -18.68
C ASN A 158 -3.25 -9.18 -18.48
N THR A 159 -3.71 -7.98 -18.79
CA THR A 159 -5.13 -7.57 -18.67
C THR A 159 -5.89 -7.73 -20.00
N CYS A 160 -5.28 -8.38 -21.00
CA CYS A 160 -5.75 -8.37 -22.39
C CYS A 160 -6.48 -9.64 -22.82
N LEU A 161 -6.59 -10.66 -21.96
CA LEU A 161 -7.14 -11.98 -22.30
C LEU A 161 -8.55 -11.89 -22.92
N VAL A 162 -9.41 -11.02 -22.38
CA VAL A 162 -10.77 -10.79 -22.90
C VAL A 162 -10.96 -9.42 -23.57
N ALA A 163 -9.89 -8.62 -23.69
CA ALA A 163 -9.96 -7.24 -24.17
C ALA A 163 -10.27 -7.12 -25.68
N GLY A 164 -10.21 -8.24 -26.41
CA GLY A 164 -10.64 -8.33 -27.80
C GLY A 164 -12.16 -8.28 -28.00
N ALA A 165 -12.96 -8.43 -26.93
CA ALA A 165 -14.41 -8.34 -26.99
C ALA A 165 -14.90 -6.91 -27.32
N ASP A 166 -16.04 -6.81 -27.99
CA ASP A 166 -16.74 -5.55 -28.17
C ASP A 166 -17.33 -5.09 -26.83
N GLY A 167 -17.06 -3.84 -26.43
CA GLY A 167 -17.51 -3.30 -25.14
C GLY A 167 -16.76 -3.89 -23.93
N ALA A 168 -15.52 -4.33 -24.12
CA ALA A 168 -14.69 -4.86 -23.03
C ALA A 168 -14.36 -3.81 -21.95
N GLU A 169 -14.48 -2.52 -22.24
CA GLU A 169 -14.26 -1.45 -21.26
C GLU A 169 -15.23 -1.58 -20.08
N GLY A 170 -14.69 -1.58 -18.86
CA GLY A 170 -15.45 -1.84 -17.63
C GLY A 170 -15.78 -3.32 -17.38
N ASN A 171 -15.38 -4.20 -18.30
CA ASN A 171 -15.66 -5.64 -18.29
C ASN A 171 -14.39 -6.50 -18.42
N ILE A 172 -13.22 -5.94 -18.17
CA ILE A 172 -11.96 -6.68 -18.21
C ILE A 172 -11.90 -7.69 -17.07
N LEU A 173 -11.67 -8.96 -17.41
CA LEU A 173 -11.45 -10.04 -16.46
C LEU A 173 -9.96 -10.35 -16.38
N ILE A 174 -9.44 -10.41 -15.16
CA ILE A 174 -8.04 -10.71 -14.84
C ILE A 174 -7.81 -12.22 -14.79
N GLY A 175 -8.77 -13.01 -14.29
CA GLY A 175 -8.54 -14.41 -13.99
C GLY A 175 -7.82 -14.59 -12.65
N LEU A 176 -8.52 -14.27 -11.56
CA LEU A 176 -8.00 -14.25 -10.19
C LEU A 176 -7.27 -15.54 -9.74
N ASN A 177 -7.62 -16.73 -10.23
CA ASN A 177 -6.94 -17.99 -9.92
C ASN A 177 -5.50 -18.00 -10.44
N ARG A 178 -5.28 -17.51 -11.67
CA ARG A 178 -3.94 -17.39 -12.28
C ARG A 178 -3.15 -16.29 -11.59
N LEU A 179 -3.79 -15.16 -11.26
CA LEU A 179 -3.17 -14.09 -10.50
C LEU A 179 -2.75 -14.57 -9.10
N TYR A 180 -3.61 -15.28 -8.38
CA TYR A 180 -3.32 -15.78 -7.04
C TYR A 180 -2.13 -16.75 -7.03
N LYS A 181 -2.04 -17.64 -8.02
CA LYS A 181 -0.85 -18.51 -8.21
C LYS A 181 0.42 -17.69 -8.47
N THR A 182 0.31 -16.60 -9.23
CA THR A 182 1.43 -15.71 -9.56
C THR A 182 1.91 -14.94 -8.33
N LEU A 183 1.00 -14.36 -7.55
CA LEU A 183 1.34 -13.60 -6.34
C LEU A 183 2.02 -14.46 -5.27
N LYS A 184 1.72 -15.77 -5.21
CA LYS A 184 2.44 -16.71 -4.33
C LYS A 184 3.92 -16.89 -4.68
N GLN A 185 4.36 -16.46 -5.86
CA GLN A 185 5.76 -16.54 -6.28
C GLN A 185 6.59 -15.34 -5.77
N ILE A 186 5.92 -14.28 -5.31
CA ILE A 186 6.56 -13.10 -4.70
C ILE A 186 7.26 -13.55 -3.42
N PRO A 187 8.57 -13.28 -3.27
CA PRO A 187 9.29 -13.60 -2.04
C PRO A 187 8.78 -12.75 -0.88
N ASN A 188 8.73 -13.34 0.32
CA ASN A 188 8.48 -12.60 1.54
C ASN A 188 9.80 -12.04 2.11
N ASP A 189 10.42 -11.13 1.36
CA ASP A 189 11.74 -10.54 1.67
C ASP A 189 11.68 -9.04 2.00
N GLY A 190 10.47 -8.47 2.07
CA GLY A 190 10.26 -7.05 2.32
C GLY A 190 10.69 -6.14 1.15
N ALA A 191 10.86 -6.69 -0.06
CA ALA A 191 11.11 -5.90 -1.25
C ALA A 191 9.85 -5.12 -1.69
N ILE A 192 10.07 -4.06 -2.47
CA ILE A 192 9.02 -3.31 -3.16
C ILE A 192 8.35 -4.21 -4.21
N ASN A 193 7.03 -4.16 -4.35
CA ASN A 193 6.32 -4.87 -5.42
C ASN A 193 5.58 -3.88 -6.32
N ILE A 194 5.97 -3.84 -7.60
CA ILE A 194 5.36 -3.02 -8.63
C ILE A 194 4.56 -3.93 -9.54
N ALA A 195 3.26 -3.72 -9.65
CA ALA A 195 2.41 -4.39 -10.62
C ALA A 195 2.28 -3.54 -11.88
N LEU A 196 2.32 -4.20 -13.04
CA LEU A 196 2.05 -3.63 -14.34
C LEU A 196 0.73 -4.20 -14.86
N GLY A 197 -0.16 -3.35 -15.34
CA GLY A 197 -1.31 -3.77 -16.11
C GLY A 197 -1.68 -2.67 -17.10
N HIS A 198 -2.13 -3.02 -18.31
CA HIS A 198 -2.48 -2.01 -19.30
C HIS A 198 -3.73 -1.23 -18.88
N HIS A 199 -4.78 -1.96 -18.51
CA HIS A 199 -6.06 -1.37 -18.14
C HIS A 199 -6.05 -0.81 -16.71
N THR A 200 -6.75 0.32 -16.50
CA THR A 200 -6.95 0.90 -15.16
C THR A 200 -7.85 0.00 -14.30
N ILE A 201 -7.83 0.21 -12.97
CA ILE A 201 -8.72 -0.51 -12.04
C ILE A 201 -10.22 -0.30 -12.35
N ASN A 202 -10.58 0.80 -13.02
CA ASN A 202 -11.96 1.09 -13.40
C ASN A 202 -12.42 0.34 -14.65
N CYS A 203 -11.50 -0.21 -15.43
CA CYS A 203 -11.80 -1.07 -16.56
C CYS A 203 -12.13 -2.50 -16.12
N ILE A 204 -11.81 -2.87 -14.88
CA ILE A 204 -11.97 -4.24 -14.37
C ILE A 204 -13.43 -4.54 -14.09
N HIS A 205 -13.88 -5.71 -14.55
CA HIS A 205 -15.21 -6.21 -14.34
C HIS A 205 -15.56 -6.23 -12.85
N LYS A 206 -16.76 -5.74 -12.51
CA LYS A 206 -17.24 -5.61 -11.13
C LYS A 206 -17.14 -6.89 -10.29
N ALA A 207 -17.23 -8.07 -10.93
CA ALA A 207 -17.14 -9.36 -10.23
C ALA A 207 -15.74 -9.65 -9.69
N GLU A 208 -14.68 -9.13 -10.32
CA GLU A 208 -13.30 -9.36 -9.89
C GLU A 208 -12.66 -8.15 -9.20
N LYS A 209 -13.17 -6.92 -9.42
CA LYS A 209 -12.53 -5.67 -8.97
C LYS A 209 -12.13 -5.64 -7.49
N GLU A 210 -13.06 -5.92 -6.58
CA GLU A 210 -12.76 -5.90 -5.13
C GLU A 210 -11.77 -7.02 -4.75
N SER A 211 -11.97 -8.23 -5.29
CA SER A 211 -11.06 -9.34 -5.07
C SER A 211 -9.66 -9.08 -5.62
N LEU A 212 -9.53 -8.35 -6.73
CA LEU A 212 -8.25 -7.91 -7.28
C LEU A 212 -7.53 -7.00 -6.28
N LEU A 213 -8.22 -6.01 -5.71
CA LEU A 213 -7.66 -5.11 -4.69
C LEU A 213 -7.24 -5.88 -3.42
N HIS A 214 -8.06 -6.82 -2.96
CA HIS A 214 -7.67 -7.71 -1.85
C HIS A 214 -6.41 -8.52 -2.19
N ARG A 215 -6.29 -9.03 -3.42
CA ARG A 215 -5.09 -9.75 -3.86
C ARG A 215 -3.88 -8.84 -3.99
N PHE A 216 -4.03 -7.59 -4.39
CA PHE A 216 -2.95 -6.59 -4.37
C PHE A 216 -2.45 -6.36 -2.94
N SER A 217 -3.37 -6.24 -1.98
CA SER A 217 -3.03 -6.13 -0.56
C SER A 217 -2.28 -7.38 -0.04
N ASP A 218 -2.78 -8.59 -0.33
CA ASP A 218 -2.17 -9.85 0.09
C ASP A 218 -0.78 -10.05 -0.53
N GLY A 219 -0.63 -9.68 -1.80
CA GLY A 219 0.63 -9.69 -2.55
C GLY A 219 1.55 -8.52 -2.23
N GLN A 220 1.14 -7.63 -1.31
CA GLN A 220 1.88 -6.44 -0.90
C GLN A 220 2.30 -5.57 -2.10
N ILE A 221 1.40 -5.36 -3.06
CA ILE A 221 1.60 -4.49 -4.22
C ILE A 221 1.57 -3.03 -3.78
N ASP A 222 2.70 -2.34 -3.93
CA ASP A 222 2.83 -0.94 -3.53
C ASP A 222 2.39 0.01 -4.65
N LEU A 223 2.76 -0.33 -5.89
CA LEU A 223 2.48 0.48 -7.07
C LEU A 223 1.78 -0.37 -8.12
N TYR A 224 0.75 0.19 -8.77
CA TYR A 224 0.15 -0.32 -9.98
C TYR A 224 0.31 0.69 -11.12
N LEU A 225 1.20 0.39 -12.06
CA LEU A 225 1.47 1.22 -13.23
C LEU A 225 0.58 0.77 -14.39
N ASN A 226 -0.11 1.72 -15.01
CA ASN A 226 -1.08 1.43 -16.08
C ASN A 226 -1.25 2.57 -17.11
N GLY A 227 -2.05 2.34 -18.14
CA GLY A 227 -2.35 3.31 -19.21
C GLY A 227 -3.78 3.16 -19.72
N HIS A 228 -3.96 2.89 -21.01
CA HIS A 228 -5.22 2.59 -21.70
C HIS A 228 -6.16 3.80 -21.89
N VAL A 229 -6.40 4.58 -20.84
CA VAL A 229 -7.36 5.70 -20.90
C VAL A 229 -6.81 6.94 -21.58
N HIS A 230 -5.51 6.93 -21.95
CA HIS A 230 -4.74 8.05 -22.53
C HIS A 230 -4.78 9.34 -21.69
N LYS A 231 -5.27 9.26 -20.46
CA LYS A 231 -5.46 10.37 -19.53
C LYS A 231 -4.68 10.12 -18.26
N ALA A 232 -3.73 11.01 -18.02
CA ALA A 232 -2.85 10.89 -16.89
C ALA A 232 -3.64 11.09 -15.59
N SER A 233 -3.45 10.18 -14.63
CA SER A 233 -4.09 10.28 -13.33
C SER A 233 -3.28 9.54 -12.27
N TYR A 234 -3.57 9.86 -11.02
CA TYR A 234 -3.10 9.09 -9.87
C TYR A 234 -4.30 8.73 -9.00
N HIS A 235 -4.21 7.59 -8.33
CA HIS A 235 -5.17 7.15 -7.33
C HIS A 235 -4.43 6.43 -6.19
N HIS A 236 -5.05 6.38 -5.03
CA HIS A 236 -4.52 5.73 -3.83
C HIS A 236 -5.67 4.91 -3.23
N ASP A 237 -5.50 3.59 -3.18
CA ASP A 237 -6.40 2.70 -2.46
C ASP A 237 -5.85 2.47 -1.05
N SER A 238 -6.68 2.74 -0.05
CA SER A 238 -6.36 2.62 1.38
C SER A 238 -7.41 1.82 2.15
N ASN A 239 -8.30 1.10 1.44
CA ASN A 239 -9.37 0.31 2.06
C ASN A 239 -8.91 -1.12 2.44
N ASN A 240 -7.61 -1.39 2.34
CA ASN A 240 -6.99 -2.69 2.54
C ASN A 240 -5.92 -2.67 3.65
N TYR A 241 -5.30 -3.82 3.94
CA TYR A 241 -4.25 -3.90 4.96
C TYR A 241 -3.01 -3.07 4.63
N ASN A 242 -2.73 -2.89 3.34
CA ASN A 242 -1.64 -2.06 2.82
C ASN A 242 -2.18 -1.09 1.77
N ASP A 243 -1.52 0.06 1.66
CA ASP A 243 -1.79 1.04 0.62
C ASP A 243 -1.29 0.55 -0.75
N THR A 244 -2.05 0.82 -1.80
CA THR A 244 -1.59 0.68 -3.19
C THR A 244 -1.74 2.01 -3.93
N TYR A 245 -0.66 2.48 -4.54
CA TYR A 245 -0.65 3.68 -5.38
C TYR A 245 -0.80 3.31 -6.85
N PHE A 246 -1.73 3.97 -7.53
CA PHE A 246 -2.05 3.74 -8.93
C PHE A 246 -1.55 4.94 -9.72
N PHE A 247 -0.68 4.69 -10.70
CA PHE A 247 -0.17 5.73 -11.58
C PHE A 247 -0.52 5.38 -13.02
N THR A 248 -1.37 6.21 -13.61
CA THR A 248 -1.85 6.07 -14.99
C THR A 248 -1.07 7.02 -15.88
N SER A 249 -0.31 6.48 -16.82
CA SER A 249 0.40 7.26 -17.84
C SER A 249 -0.56 7.77 -18.91
N GLY A 250 -0.14 8.82 -19.61
CA GLY A 250 -0.76 9.24 -20.86
C GLY A 250 -0.21 8.44 -22.05
N SER A 251 -0.26 9.05 -23.22
CA SER A 251 0.19 8.46 -24.48
C SER A 251 1.52 9.01 -24.99
N ILE A 252 2.15 8.30 -25.93
CA ILE A 252 3.35 8.77 -26.66
C ILE A 252 2.99 9.14 -28.10
N PHE A 253 1.82 9.76 -28.26
CA PHE A 253 1.35 10.37 -29.50
C PHE A 253 0.44 11.56 -29.19
N GLU A 254 0.28 12.47 -30.15
CA GLU A 254 -0.57 13.65 -30.00
C GLU A 254 -1.86 13.52 -30.80
N ASP A 255 -3.00 13.51 -30.12
CA ASP A 255 -4.31 13.70 -30.75
C ASP A 255 -5.14 14.76 -29.99
N ARG A 256 -6.46 14.81 -30.22
CA ARG A 256 -7.35 15.79 -29.57
C ARG A 256 -7.82 15.38 -28.17
N TYR A 257 -7.67 14.11 -27.80
CA TYR A 257 -8.28 13.53 -26.60
C TYR A 257 -7.24 13.06 -25.59
N SER A 258 -6.09 12.58 -26.04
CA SER A 258 -5.01 12.07 -25.20
C SER A 258 -4.26 13.17 -24.46
N ASP A 259 -3.64 12.78 -23.36
CA ASP A 259 -2.58 13.51 -22.69
C ASP A 259 -1.25 12.94 -23.18
N PRO A 260 -0.50 13.63 -24.06
CA PRO A 260 0.78 13.13 -24.49
C PRO A 260 1.79 13.31 -23.35
N LEU A 261 2.04 12.23 -22.62
CA LEU A 261 2.63 12.26 -21.29
C LEU A 261 3.28 10.92 -20.94
N PHE A 262 4.41 10.99 -20.24
CA PHE A 262 5.04 9.84 -19.58
C PHE A 262 5.35 10.16 -18.12
N ILE A 263 5.73 9.14 -17.34
CA ILE A 263 6.00 9.27 -15.91
C ILE A 263 7.45 8.89 -15.62
N THR A 264 8.10 9.61 -14.70
CA THR A 264 9.29 9.12 -14.00
C THR A 264 9.02 9.02 -12.52
N GLY A 265 9.75 8.17 -11.82
CA GLY A 265 9.65 8.10 -10.38
C GLY A 265 10.91 7.58 -9.72
N VAL A 266 11.02 7.87 -8.43
CA VAL A 266 12.07 7.36 -7.56
C VAL A 266 11.42 6.78 -6.31
N ILE A 267 11.88 5.60 -5.91
CA ILE A 267 11.55 5.00 -4.61
C ILE A 267 12.83 4.95 -3.81
N ASP A 268 12.83 5.58 -2.63
CA ASP A 268 13.87 5.36 -1.63
C ASP A 268 13.44 4.24 -0.68
N THR A 269 14.06 3.07 -0.85
CA THR A 269 13.79 1.91 0.00
C THR A 269 14.28 2.08 1.44
N GLU A 270 15.13 3.06 1.74
CA GLU A 270 15.62 3.33 3.09
C GLU A 270 14.58 4.11 3.91
N PHE A 271 13.99 5.15 3.31
CA PHE A 271 12.92 5.95 3.93
C PHE A 271 11.52 5.39 3.65
N ALA A 272 11.41 4.35 2.83
CA ALA A 272 10.15 3.79 2.38
C ALA A 272 9.21 4.87 1.84
N SER A 273 9.75 5.72 0.98
CA SER A 273 9.05 6.83 0.36
C SER A 273 9.36 6.88 -1.11
N GLY A 274 8.55 7.62 -1.86
CA GLY A 274 8.78 7.82 -3.27
C GLY A 274 8.20 9.12 -3.79
N GLU A 275 8.66 9.48 -4.98
CA GLU A 275 8.24 10.66 -5.71
C GLU A 275 7.98 10.28 -7.16
N VAL A 276 6.87 10.77 -7.71
CA VAL A 276 6.47 10.56 -9.10
C VAL A 276 6.34 11.90 -9.81
N ILE A 277 6.96 12.03 -10.97
CA ILE A 277 6.90 13.21 -11.81
C ILE A 277 6.24 12.86 -13.13
N TYR A 278 5.22 13.64 -13.49
CA TYR A 278 4.55 13.53 -14.77
C TYR A 278 5.23 14.48 -15.76
N HIS A 279 5.50 14.02 -16.97
CA HIS A 279 6.17 14.81 -18.01
C HIS A 279 5.25 14.98 -19.21
N ARG A 280 4.76 16.20 -19.44
CA ARG A 280 3.78 16.49 -20.50
C ARG A 280 4.43 17.14 -21.72
N TRP A 281 3.96 16.77 -22.89
CA TRP A 281 4.22 17.49 -24.13
C TRP A 281 3.42 18.80 -24.20
N ASN A 282 4.10 19.91 -24.40
CA ASN A 282 3.45 21.18 -24.69
C ASN A 282 3.29 21.35 -26.20
N SER A 283 2.12 21.06 -26.76
CA SER A 283 1.87 21.17 -28.21
C SER A 283 2.05 22.56 -28.79
N LYS A 284 1.90 23.63 -27.99
CA LYS A 284 2.03 25.02 -28.48
C LYS A 284 3.49 25.47 -28.52
N GLY A 285 4.28 25.04 -27.55
CA GLY A 285 5.70 25.36 -27.42
C GLY A 285 6.63 24.31 -28.03
N GLU A 286 6.10 23.13 -28.37
CA GLU A 286 6.84 21.98 -28.92
C GLU A 286 7.99 21.52 -28.01
N PHE A 287 7.73 21.40 -26.71
CA PHE A 287 8.71 20.91 -25.73
C PHE A 287 8.09 20.04 -24.63
N TRP A 288 8.90 19.14 -24.07
CA TRP A 288 8.58 18.35 -22.88
C TRP A 288 8.94 19.10 -21.59
N HIS A 289 8.09 18.97 -20.58
CA HIS A 289 8.31 19.59 -19.26
C HIS A 289 7.67 18.77 -18.15
N ALA A 290 8.12 18.98 -16.91
CA ALA A 290 7.41 18.46 -15.74
C ALA A 290 6.05 19.15 -15.62
N ASP A 291 5.00 18.34 -15.47
CA ASP A 291 3.62 18.79 -15.37
C ASP A 291 3.19 18.86 -13.90
N ASN A 292 2.65 20.00 -13.51
CA ASN A 292 2.09 20.24 -12.18
C ASN A 292 0.56 20.32 -12.17
N THR A 293 -0.09 19.99 -13.30
CA THR A 293 -1.54 20.18 -13.52
C THR A 293 -2.37 18.90 -13.48
N ILE A 294 -1.76 17.73 -13.20
CA ILE A 294 -2.46 16.43 -13.11
C ILE A 294 -3.53 16.44 -12.01
N GLY A 295 -3.19 16.97 -10.85
CA GLY A 295 -4.12 17.12 -9.73
C GLY A 295 -3.54 18.00 -8.63
N ARG A 296 -4.34 18.27 -7.60
CA ARG A 296 -3.92 19.22 -6.54
C ARG A 296 -2.67 18.77 -5.77
N ARG A 297 -2.40 17.46 -5.71
CA ARG A 297 -1.21 16.91 -5.04
C ARG A 297 0.07 17.05 -5.88
N THR A 298 -0.03 17.38 -7.16
CA THR A 298 1.13 17.58 -8.06
C THR A 298 1.51 19.05 -8.22
N ASN A 299 0.98 19.96 -7.40
CA ASN A 299 1.17 21.41 -7.58
C ASN A 299 2.65 21.86 -7.50
N SER A 300 3.48 21.10 -6.78
CA SER A 300 4.93 21.27 -6.66
C SER A 300 5.72 20.68 -7.83
N GLY A 301 5.04 20.06 -8.81
CA GLY A 301 5.65 19.36 -9.95
C GLY A 301 5.83 17.86 -9.74
N SER A 302 5.41 17.31 -8.60
CA SER A 302 5.56 15.89 -8.28
C SER A 302 4.48 15.39 -7.32
N TYR A 303 4.26 14.07 -7.30
CA TYR A 303 3.42 13.36 -6.34
C TYR A 303 4.30 12.57 -5.38
N SER A 304 4.34 12.97 -4.11
CA SER A 304 5.04 12.23 -3.06
C SER A 304 4.15 11.20 -2.40
N PHE A 305 4.71 10.05 -2.05
CA PHE A 305 4.02 8.96 -1.37
C PHE A 305 4.91 8.21 -0.40
N GLU A 306 4.29 7.43 0.47
CA GLU A 306 4.97 6.65 1.51
C GLU A 306 4.50 5.20 1.46
N ILE A 307 5.43 4.27 1.62
CA ILE A 307 5.19 2.83 1.57
C ILE A 307 5.15 2.34 3.01
N ASN A 308 4.00 2.51 3.65
CA ASN A 308 3.82 2.32 5.10
C ASN A 308 4.26 0.94 5.59
N ARG A 309 4.06 -0.13 4.81
CA ARG A 309 4.48 -1.49 5.17
C ARG A 309 6.01 -1.67 5.23
N LEU A 310 6.75 -0.86 4.49
CA LEU A 310 8.21 -0.93 4.36
C LEU A 310 8.93 0.12 5.14
N LYS A 311 8.21 1.10 5.71
CA LYS A 311 8.78 1.91 6.77
C LYS A 311 9.36 0.91 7.73
N LYS A 312 10.69 0.98 7.92
CA LYS A 312 11.27 0.53 9.17
C LYS A 312 10.37 1.24 10.16
N LYS A 313 9.55 0.47 10.89
CA LYS A 313 8.98 0.99 12.12
C LYS A 313 10.19 1.59 12.76
N THR A 314 10.22 2.93 12.78
CA THR A 314 11.35 3.61 13.35
C THR A 314 11.50 2.97 14.70
N ASP A 315 12.71 2.92 15.17
CA ASP A 315 12.90 2.69 16.58
C ASP A 315 11.96 3.62 17.42
N GLU A 316 11.36 4.69 16.87
CA GLU A 316 10.21 5.38 17.49
C GLU A 316 8.84 4.63 17.48
N GLU A 317 8.48 3.81 16.48
CA GLU A 317 7.26 2.97 16.49
C GLU A 317 7.47 1.54 17.05
N PHE A 318 8.71 1.03 17.12
CA PHE A 318 9.04 -0.25 17.78
C PHE A 318 9.74 -0.08 19.15
N GLN A 319 10.56 0.96 19.41
CA GLN A 319 11.02 1.32 20.77
C GLN A 319 9.95 2.02 21.59
N SER A 320 8.80 2.44 21.02
CA SER A 320 7.68 2.82 21.88
C SER A 320 7.04 1.63 22.61
N LEU A 321 7.48 0.38 22.35
CA LEU A 321 6.84 -0.81 22.90
C LEU A 321 7.76 -1.86 23.49
N THR A 322 9.07 -1.81 23.23
CA THR A 322 10.04 -2.32 24.21
C THR A 322 10.43 -1.18 25.12
N ILE A 323 9.69 -1.07 26.21
CA ILE A 323 10.03 -0.17 27.29
C ILE A 323 11.43 -0.55 27.77
N ASP A 324 12.33 0.42 27.85
CA ASP A 324 13.57 0.24 28.58
C ASP A 324 13.21 -0.05 30.04
N VAL A 325 13.48 -1.28 30.47
CA VAL A 325 13.10 -1.81 31.77
C VAL A 325 13.75 -1.02 32.90
N ASP A 326 14.94 -0.45 32.69
CA ASP A 326 15.61 0.35 33.72
C ASP A 326 15.04 1.77 33.75
N ASP A 327 14.76 2.38 32.60
CA ASP A 327 14.08 3.68 32.52
C ASP A 327 12.65 3.63 33.10
N PHE A 328 11.91 2.55 32.89
CA PHE A 328 10.58 2.38 33.48
C PHE A 328 10.62 2.13 34.98
N LYS A 329 11.69 1.51 35.50
CA LYS A 329 11.91 1.46 36.96
C LYS A 329 12.15 2.85 37.52
N GLU A 330 12.96 3.67 36.85
CA GLU A 330 13.21 5.06 37.23
C GLU A 330 11.90 5.86 37.19
N PHE A 331 11.10 5.72 36.13
CA PHE A 331 9.77 6.33 36.08
C PHE A 331 8.88 5.90 37.26
N LEU A 332 8.81 4.61 37.59
CA LEU A 332 7.97 4.16 38.69
C LEU A 332 8.41 4.76 40.04
N ILE A 333 9.72 4.97 40.24
CA ILE A 333 10.27 5.62 41.44
C ILE A 333 9.97 7.13 41.44
N ASP A 334 10.21 7.81 40.33
CA ASP A 334 9.96 9.26 40.17
C ASP A 334 8.48 9.60 40.31
N PHE A 335 7.63 8.81 39.65
CA PHE A 335 6.18 8.97 39.66
C PHE A 335 5.65 8.72 41.06
N HIS A 336 6.10 7.65 41.73
CA HIS A 336 5.74 7.39 43.12
C HIS A 336 6.17 8.49 44.09
N THR A 337 7.38 9.03 43.91
CA THR A 337 7.89 10.16 44.71
C THR A 337 7.05 11.43 44.49
N THR A 338 6.67 11.70 43.23
CA THR A 338 5.79 12.80 42.83
C THR A 338 4.39 12.68 43.41
N LEU A 339 3.88 11.45 43.56
CA LEU A 339 2.56 11.19 44.12
C LEU A 339 2.55 11.20 45.66
N SER A 340 3.67 10.88 46.30
CA SER A 340 3.84 10.88 47.77
C SER A 340 3.62 12.25 48.45
N SER A 341 3.40 13.32 47.69
CA SER A 341 3.02 14.64 48.20
C SER A 341 1.50 14.86 48.31
N ALA A 342 0.67 13.82 48.10
CA ALA A 342 -0.78 13.89 48.20
C ALA A 342 -1.31 12.75 49.09
N ASP A 343 -2.06 13.10 50.14
CA ASP A 343 -2.68 12.13 51.08
C ASP A 343 -3.76 11.29 50.38
N LEU A 344 -3.60 9.97 50.37
CA LEU A 344 -4.58 9.01 49.84
C LEU A 344 -4.73 7.80 50.78
N PRO A 345 -5.96 7.30 51.01
CA PRO A 345 -6.25 6.21 51.95
C PRO A 345 -5.87 4.82 51.41
N ASP A 346 -5.50 3.91 52.32
CA ASP A 346 -5.09 2.52 52.04
C ASP A 346 -6.30 1.57 52.03
N ASP A 347 -6.64 1.01 50.87
CA ASP A 347 -7.61 -0.09 50.75
C ASP A 347 -7.02 -1.29 50.00
N ALA A 348 -7.39 -2.49 50.45
CA ALA A 348 -6.89 -3.75 49.90
C ALA A 348 -7.55 -4.09 48.55
N LEU A 349 -6.72 -4.47 47.57
CA LEU A 349 -7.12 -4.81 46.20
C LEU A 349 -7.59 -6.26 46.09
N VAL A 350 -8.72 -6.50 45.41
CA VAL A 350 -9.22 -7.84 45.07
C VAL A 350 -9.29 -7.97 43.54
N SER A 351 -8.89 -9.14 43.01
CA SER A 351 -8.85 -9.40 41.57
C SER A 351 -10.12 -10.18 41.12
N LYS A 352 -10.66 -9.82 39.95
CA LYS A 352 -11.75 -10.50 39.22
C LYS A 352 -11.27 -10.97 37.84
N ASP A 353 -12.01 -11.89 37.21
CA ASP A 353 -11.67 -12.44 35.90
C ASP A 353 -11.59 -11.34 34.82
N ILE A 354 -10.40 -11.21 34.22
CA ILE A 354 -10.08 -10.18 33.23
C ILE A 354 -10.94 -10.27 31.95
N THR A 355 -11.36 -11.48 31.59
CA THR A 355 -12.19 -11.72 30.41
C THR A 355 -13.60 -11.17 30.63
N GLU A 356 -14.12 -11.34 31.84
CA GLU A 356 -15.41 -10.79 32.24
C GLU A 356 -15.38 -9.26 32.21
N LYS A 357 -14.28 -8.64 32.70
CA LYS A 357 -14.09 -7.18 32.65
C LYS A 357 -14.16 -6.63 31.22
N PHE A 358 -13.43 -7.23 30.27
CA PHE A 358 -13.41 -6.74 28.88
C PHE A 358 -14.77 -6.87 28.19
N VAL A 359 -15.47 -7.96 28.47
CA VAL A 359 -16.80 -8.21 27.95
C VAL A 359 -17.80 -7.20 28.53
N ASN A 360 -17.83 -7.02 29.85
CA ASN A 360 -18.74 -6.11 30.53
C ASN A 360 -18.50 -4.65 30.12
N MET A 361 -17.24 -4.26 29.96
CA MET A 361 -16.85 -2.91 29.53
C MET A 361 -16.94 -2.68 28.02
N SER A 362 -17.45 -3.64 27.23
CA SER A 362 -17.59 -3.55 25.76
C SER A 362 -16.27 -3.20 25.05
N CYS A 363 -15.16 -3.79 25.48
CA CYS A 363 -13.84 -3.53 24.91
C CYS A 363 -13.66 -4.16 23.53
N SER A 364 -12.98 -3.47 22.62
CA SER A 364 -12.72 -3.97 21.27
C SER A 364 -11.71 -5.13 21.24
N PRO A 365 -11.67 -5.96 20.17
CA PRO A 365 -10.59 -6.94 19.98
C PRO A 365 -9.19 -6.29 19.99
N THR A 366 -9.09 -5.05 19.50
CA THR A 366 -7.86 -4.27 19.51
C THR A 366 -7.42 -3.92 20.93
N PHE A 367 -8.36 -3.57 21.82
CA PHE A 367 -8.07 -3.33 23.25
C PHE A 367 -7.42 -4.55 23.90
N LYS A 368 -7.98 -5.75 23.65
CA LYS A 368 -7.43 -7.00 24.19
C LYS A 368 -6.01 -7.26 23.69
N LEU A 369 -5.77 -7.09 22.39
CA LEU A 369 -4.42 -7.22 21.82
C LEU A 369 -3.44 -6.22 22.43
N GLN A 370 -3.87 -4.99 22.72
CA GLN A 370 -3.04 -4.02 23.42
C GLN A 370 -2.77 -4.46 24.86
N PHE A 371 -3.80 -4.86 25.62
CA PHE A 371 -3.63 -5.34 26.99
C PHE A 371 -2.64 -6.50 27.07
N ASP A 372 -2.83 -7.53 26.24
CA ASP A 372 -1.96 -8.71 26.20
C ASP A 372 -0.51 -8.31 25.93
N LYS A 373 -0.31 -7.35 25.01
CA LYS A 373 1.00 -6.81 24.65
C LYS A 373 1.71 -6.09 25.80
N TRP A 374 0.98 -5.32 26.61
CA TRP A 374 1.57 -4.56 27.72
C TRP A 374 1.65 -5.35 29.04
N SER A 375 0.92 -6.46 29.15
CA SER A 375 0.92 -7.32 30.35
C SER A 375 2.30 -7.87 30.72
N ILE A 376 3.22 -7.96 29.76
CA ILE A 376 4.60 -8.41 29.96
C ILE A 376 5.38 -7.56 30.99
N TYR A 377 4.95 -6.32 31.25
CA TYR A 377 5.61 -5.40 32.18
C TYR A 377 5.04 -5.44 33.61
N PHE A 378 3.90 -6.12 33.83
CA PHE A 378 3.26 -6.21 35.15
C PHE A 378 4.19 -6.81 36.24
N PRO A 379 5.02 -7.84 35.97
CA PRO A 379 5.95 -8.35 36.96
C PRO A 379 6.95 -7.30 37.47
N ILE A 380 7.32 -6.31 36.65
CA ILE A 380 8.23 -5.23 37.05
C ILE A 380 7.54 -4.31 38.05
N ILE A 381 6.29 -3.91 37.79
CA ILE A 381 5.49 -3.09 38.70
C ILE A 381 5.34 -3.80 40.05
N ASN A 382 4.94 -5.07 40.01
CA ASN A 382 4.77 -5.89 41.21
C ASN A 382 6.07 -6.02 42.00
N LYS A 383 7.22 -6.17 41.34
CA LYS A 383 8.54 -6.23 41.99
C LYS A 383 8.91 -4.91 42.67
N ILE A 384 8.69 -3.77 42.03
CA ILE A 384 9.03 -2.47 42.61
C ILE A 384 8.11 -2.14 43.79
N LEU A 385 6.79 -2.30 43.63
CA LEU A 385 5.81 -2.02 44.68
C LEU A 385 5.89 -2.99 45.87
N SER A 386 6.52 -4.16 45.72
CA SER A 386 6.76 -5.10 46.83
C SER A 386 8.12 -4.93 47.50
N THR A 387 9.04 -4.12 46.93
CA THR A 387 10.37 -3.93 47.49
C THR A 387 10.40 -2.76 48.48
N THR A 388 10.56 -3.08 49.76
CA THR A 388 10.60 -2.12 50.88
C THR A 388 11.75 -1.10 50.82
N SER A 389 12.75 -1.34 49.96
CA SER A 389 13.89 -0.42 49.71
C SER A 389 13.50 0.81 48.89
N PHE A 390 12.45 0.71 48.06
CA PHE A 390 12.07 1.77 47.11
C PHE A 390 10.75 2.43 47.49
N VAL A 391 9.85 1.68 48.13
CA VAL A 391 8.51 2.13 48.52
C VAL A 391 8.27 1.71 49.97
N GLY A 392 8.04 2.67 50.86
CA GLY A 392 7.62 2.37 52.23
C GLY A 392 6.31 1.58 52.23
N ILE A 393 6.10 0.67 53.19
CA ILE A 393 4.93 -0.23 53.25
C ILE A 393 3.62 0.56 53.12
N ASP A 394 3.54 1.73 53.75
CA ASP A 394 2.38 2.65 53.78
C ASP A 394 2.15 3.41 52.45
N LYS A 395 2.91 3.11 51.40
CA LYS A 395 2.87 3.83 50.12
C LYS A 395 2.62 2.94 48.90
N LYS A 396 2.38 1.64 49.11
CA LYS A 396 2.18 0.66 48.04
C LYS A 396 0.94 0.95 47.18
N PHE A 397 -0.08 1.58 47.77
CA PHE A 397 -1.39 1.79 47.14
C PHE A 397 -1.57 3.15 46.45
N ILE A 398 -0.55 4.03 46.49
CA ILE A 398 -0.63 5.38 45.93
C ILE A 398 -0.94 5.37 44.41
N ILE A 399 -0.21 4.57 43.63
CA ILE A 399 -0.43 4.47 42.18
C ILE A 399 -1.80 3.87 41.86
N PRO A 400 -2.21 2.72 42.44
CA PRO A 400 -3.57 2.20 42.32
C PRO A 400 -4.65 3.25 42.62
N ASN A 401 -4.52 3.99 43.71
CA ASN A 401 -5.54 4.96 44.14
C ASN A 401 -5.70 6.12 43.16
N VAL A 402 -4.61 6.61 42.58
CA VAL A 402 -4.67 7.66 41.54
C VAL A 402 -5.41 7.16 40.31
N ILE A 403 -5.15 5.91 39.90
CA ILE A 403 -5.78 5.30 38.73
C ILE A 403 -7.26 5.01 39.00
N ILE A 404 -7.61 4.50 40.19
CA ILE A 404 -9.00 4.27 40.61
C ILE A 404 -9.77 5.59 40.65
N THR A 405 -9.17 6.65 41.21
CA THR A 405 -9.80 7.98 41.26
C THR A 405 -10.07 8.50 39.85
N GLU A 406 -9.10 8.38 38.95
CA GLU A 406 -9.28 8.80 37.56
C GLU A 406 -10.33 7.95 36.84
N TYR A 407 -10.33 6.65 37.07
CA TYR A 407 -11.33 5.74 36.52
C TYR A 407 -12.74 6.17 36.92
N GLN A 408 -12.97 6.48 38.20
CA GLN A 408 -14.25 6.97 38.69
C GLN A 408 -14.70 8.29 38.03
N ASN A 409 -13.75 9.20 37.74
CA ASN A 409 -14.05 10.47 37.08
C ASN A 409 -14.56 10.30 35.64
N VAL A 410 -14.02 9.31 34.91
CA VAL A 410 -14.35 9.11 33.50
C VAL A 410 -15.41 8.03 33.26
N LEU A 411 -15.63 7.13 34.23
CA LEU A 411 -16.46 5.94 34.09
C LEU A 411 -17.81 6.25 33.48
N TYR A 412 -18.56 7.21 34.03
CA TYR A 412 -19.93 7.50 33.58
C TYR A 412 -19.99 8.43 32.37
N SER A 413 -18.87 9.03 31.96
CA SER A 413 -18.81 9.95 30.83
C SER A 413 -18.63 9.27 29.48
N TYR A 414 -18.21 7.99 29.47
CA TYR A 414 -17.89 7.26 28.24
C TYR A 414 -18.59 5.91 28.16
N GLU A 415 -18.88 5.50 26.93
CA GLU A 415 -19.77 4.36 26.62
C GLU A 415 -19.07 2.99 26.61
N ASN A 416 -17.74 2.95 26.49
CA ASN A 416 -16.98 1.69 26.44
C ASN A 416 -15.57 1.83 27.05
N GLY A 417 -14.93 0.68 27.29
CA GLY A 417 -13.61 0.58 27.90
C GLY A 417 -12.48 1.20 27.07
N ASP A 418 -12.56 1.17 25.74
CA ASP A 418 -11.57 1.79 24.85
C ASP A 418 -11.51 3.31 25.05
N LEU A 419 -12.68 3.97 25.06
CA LEU A 419 -12.78 5.42 25.27
C LEU A 419 -12.37 5.81 26.70
N ILE A 420 -12.78 5.02 27.70
CA ILE A 420 -12.38 5.22 29.10
C ILE A 420 -10.85 5.20 29.21
N LEU A 421 -10.18 4.22 28.62
CA LEU A 421 -8.71 4.14 28.65
C LEU A 421 -8.05 5.37 28.02
N VAL A 422 -8.50 5.80 26.84
CA VAL A 422 -7.94 6.96 26.15
C VAL A 422 -8.04 8.21 27.02
N HIS A 423 -9.20 8.44 27.62
CA HIS A 423 -9.42 9.62 28.44
C HIS A 423 -8.71 9.57 29.79
N MET A 424 -8.57 8.39 30.42
CA MET A 424 -7.72 8.25 31.61
C MET A 424 -6.26 8.60 31.30
N ILE A 425 -5.72 8.15 30.17
CA ILE A 425 -4.34 8.45 29.75
C ILE A 425 -4.17 9.95 29.54
N ASP A 426 -5.10 10.60 28.84
CA ASP A 426 -5.02 12.03 28.55
C ASP A 426 -5.13 12.88 29.82
N ASN A 427 -6.07 12.59 30.70
CA ASN A 427 -6.26 13.33 31.95
C ASN A 427 -5.05 13.19 32.90
N LEU A 428 -4.52 11.97 33.05
CA LEU A 428 -3.30 11.75 33.84
C LEU A 428 -2.08 12.40 33.19
N PHE A 429 -1.96 12.34 31.87
CA PHE A 429 -0.90 13.03 31.16
C PHE A 429 -0.92 14.54 31.45
N ASP A 430 -2.07 15.19 31.26
CA ASP A 430 -2.20 16.64 31.48
C ASP A 430 -1.89 17.04 32.94
N LYS A 431 -2.26 16.19 33.90
CA LYS A 431 -2.01 16.42 35.33
C LYS A 431 -0.53 16.30 35.73
N TYR A 432 0.24 15.46 35.04
CA TYR A 432 1.60 15.08 35.46
C TYR A 432 2.71 15.44 34.47
N ALA A 433 2.40 15.83 33.23
CA ALA A 433 3.40 16.16 32.20
C ALA A 433 4.40 17.26 32.62
N GLY A 434 3.99 18.20 33.47
CA GLY A 434 4.86 19.25 34.02
C GLY A 434 5.59 18.87 35.32
N LYS A 435 5.35 17.67 35.87
CA LYS A 435 5.89 17.22 37.16
C LYS A 435 6.95 16.12 37.03
N VAL A 436 7.02 15.48 35.87
CA VAL A 436 7.98 14.41 35.57
C VAL A 436 8.72 14.70 34.27
N SER A 437 9.98 14.28 34.19
CA SER A 437 10.89 14.66 33.10
C SER A 437 10.85 13.69 31.91
N TYR A 438 9.65 13.38 31.40
CA TYR A 438 9.45 12.42 30.30
C TYR A 438 8.81 13.10 29.08
N SER A 439 9.21 12.69 27.87
CA SER A 439 8.56 13.12 26.62
C SER A 439 7.08 12.69 26.60
N LYS A 440 6.25 13.39 25.82
CA LYS A 440 4.81 13.11 25.69
C LYS A 440 4.50 11.64 25.42
N ASP A 441 5.14 11.05 24.41
CA ASP A 441 4.83 9.69 23.98
C ASP A 441 5.29 8.63 25.00
N ARG A 442 6.43 8.87 25.66
CA ARG A 442 6.92 8.01 26.76
C ARG A 442 6.00 8.05 27.97
N LEU A 443 5.61 9.24 28.44
CA LEU A 443 4.73 9.37 29.61
C LEU A 443 3.37 8.72 29.35
N LYS A 444 2.76 8.95 28.17
CA LYS A 444 1.49 8.29 27.81
C LYS A 444 1.62 6.78 27.74
N SER A 445 2.75 6.26 27.27
CA SER A 445 3.02 4.82 27.25
C SER A 445 3.10 4.25 28.67
N TYR A 446 3.87 4.89 29.56
CA TYR A 446 4.02 4.49 30.98
C TYR A 446 2.70 4.51 31.75
N LEU A 447 1.90 5.56 31.56
CA LEU A 447 0.56 5.65 32.13
C LEU A 447 -0.35 4.53 31.62
N ARG A 448 -0.25 4.17 30.33
CA ARG A 448 -1.03 3.06 29.75
C ARG A 448 -0.72 1.71 30.41
N ILE A 449 0.55 1.38 30.65
CA ILE A 449 0.90 0.13 31.35
C ILE A 449 0.38 0.14 32.77
N LEU A 450 0.51 1.27 33.48
CA LEU A 450 -0.01 1.40 34.83
C LEU A 450 -1.53 1.19 34.88
N ILE A 451 -2.28 1.79 33.95
CA ILE A 451 -3.75 1.61 33.88
C ILE A 451 -4.09 0.16 33.56
N PHE A 452 -3.43 -0.47 32.59
CA PHE A 452 -3.66 -1.90 32.30
C PHE A 452 -3.30 -2.81 33.47
N TRP A 453 -2.20 -2.53 34.16
CA TRP A 453 -1.83 -3.23 35.38
C TRP A 453 -2.89 -3.06 36.46
N SER A 454 -3.45 -1.87 36.64
CA SER A 454 -4.58 -1.66 37.56
C SER A 454 -5.86 -2.34 37.11
N ILE A 455 -6.14 -2.45 35.80
CA ILE A 455 -7.28 -3.24 35.32
C ILE A 455 -7.10 -4.72 35.71
N TYR A 456 -5.86 -5.22 35.72
CA TYR A 456 -5.54 -6.59 36.12
C TYR A 456 -5.56 -6.82 37.64
N GLU A 457 -4.94 -5.93 38.43
CA GLU A 457 -4.74 -6.11 39.88
C GLU A 457 -5.80 -5.43 40.76
N CYS A 458 -6.54 -4.43 40.25
CA CYS A 458 -7.46 -3.59 41.04
C CYS A 458 -8.92 -3.80 40.63
N ASP A 459 -9.84 -3.30 41.48
CA ASP A 459 -11.29 -3.36 41.26
C ASP A 459 -11.84 -2.27 40.31
N ILE A 460 -11.13 -2.00 39.22
CA ILE A 460 -11.61 -1.15 38.11
C ILE A 460 -12.03 -2.01 36.92
N PHE A 461 -12.81 -1.42 35.99
CA PHE A 461 -13.37 -2.12 34.81
C PHE A 461 -14.33 -3.28 35.17
N ASN A 462 -15.01 -3.17 36.32
CA ASN A 462 -15.91 -4.21 36.83
C ASN A 462 -17.38 -3.98 36.41
N GLU A 463 -17.71 -2.80 35.88
CA GLU A 463 -19.05 -2.36 35.50
C GLU A 463 -19.50 -2.98 34.17
N ASP A 464 -20.81 -3.20 34.01
CA ASP A 464 -21.40 -3.72 32.78
C ASP A 464 -22.00 -2.60 31.91
N LYS A 465 -21.20 -2.10 30.98
CA LYS A 465 -21.59 -1.08 29.99
C LYS A 465 -22.57 -1.58 28.93
N ARG A 466 -22.80 -2.90 28.84
CA ARG A 466 -23.78 -3.48 27.90
C ARG A 466 -25.21 -3.33 28.41
N GLN A 467 -25.38 -3.14 29.72
CA GLN A 467 -26.68 -2.87 30.32
C GLN A 467 -26.94 -1.36 30.23
N LYS A 468 -27.84 -0.94 29.33
CA LYS A 468 -28.32 0.43 29.29
C LYS A 468 -29.46 0.59 30.32
N ASP A 469 -29.24 1.47 31.29
CA ASP A 469 -30.10 1.97 32.38
C ASP A 469 -30.19 1.04 33.63
N VAL A 470 -29.97 1.51 34.87
CA VAL A 470 -30.66 2.62 35.58
C VAL A 470 -29.71 3.36 36.54
N VAL A 471 -30.01 4.64 36.77
CA VAL A 471 -29.65 5.44 37.98
C VAL A 471 -29.78 4.63 39.28
#